data_AF-A0A379TNB1-F1
#
_entry.id   AF-A0A379TNB1-F1
#
_cell.length_a   1.000
_cell.length_b   1.000
_cell.length_c   1.000
_cell.angle_alpha   90.00
_cell.angle_beta   90.00
_cell.angle_gamma   90.00
#
_symmetry.space_group_name_H-M   'P 1'
#
loop_
_entity.id
_entity.type
_entity.pdbx_description
1 polymer ?
#
loop_
_entity_poly.entity_id
_entity_poly.type
_entity_poly.pdbx_seq_one_letter_code
_entity_poly.pdbx_strand_id
1 'polypeptide(L)' 'MAHHISEKAPLAIAVIKEELRVLGEAHTMNSDEFERIQGMRRAVYDSEDYQEGMNAFLEKRKPHFVGH' A
#
# COMPACT_ATOMS: atom_id res chain seq x y z
N MET A 1 -15.53 -6.58 -24.91
CA MET A 1 -15.15 -7.31 -23.67
C MET A 1 -16.25 -7.22 -22.61
N ALA A 2 -16.66 -6.03 -22.16
CA ALA A 2 -17.72 -5.87 -21.14
C ALA A 2 -19.04 -6.59 -21.50
N HIS A 3 -19.56 -6.40 -22.71
CA HIS A 3 -20.80 -7.07 -23.15
C HIS A 3 -20.74 -8.60 -23.05
N HIS A 4 -19.58 -9.21 -23.33
CA HIS A 4 -19.41 -10.67 -23.22
C HIS A 4 -19.39 -11.17 -21.76
N ILE A 5 -18.88 -10.34 -20.83
CA ILE A 5 -18.85 -10.65 -19.40
C ILE A 5 -20.26 -10.53 -18.81
N SER A 6 -21.03 -9.53 -19.26
CA SER A 6 -22.42 -9.30 -18.83
C SER A 6 -23.38 -10.42 -19.20
N GLU A 7 -23.02 -11.28 -20.16
CA GLU A 7 -23.79 -12.48 -20.53
C GLU A 7 -23.56 -13.66 -19.57
N LYS A 8 -22.62 -13.57 -18.62
CA LYS A 8 -22.26 -14.67 -17.71
C LYS A 8 -23.02 -14.57 -16.38
N ALA A 9 -23.02 -15.66 -15.62
CA ALA A 9 -23.72 -15.75 -14.34
C ALA A 9 -23.16 -14.74 -13.30
N PRO A 10 -23.92 -13.69 -12.93
CA PRO A 10 -23.39 -12.59 -12.11
C PRO A 10 -23.04 -13.03 -10.68
N LEU A 11 -23.80 -13.96 -10.10
CA LEU A 11 -23.53 -14.48 -8.75
C LEU A 11 -22.26 -15.33 -8.70
N ALA A 12 -21.97 -16.11 -9.75
CA ALA A 12 -20.73 -16.88 -9.85
C ALA A 12 -19.51 -15.95 -9.94
N ILE A 13 -19.60 -14.90 -10.75
CA ILE A 13 -18.53 -13.90 -10.86
C ILE A 13 -18.31 -13.17 -9.53
N ALA A 14 -19.39 -12.82 -8.82
CA ALA A 14 -19.30 -12.14 -7.54
C ALA A 14 -18.57 -12.98 -6.48
N VAL A 15 -18.91 -14.27 -6.34
CA VAL A 15 -18.25 -15.14 -5.37
C VAL A 15 -16.79 -15.42 -5.74
N ILE A 16 -16.50 -15.68 -7.02
CA ILE A 16 -15.11 -15.90 -7.48
C ILE A 16 -14.26 -14.65 -7.23
N LYS A 17 -14.82 -13.45 -7.45
CA LYS A 17 -14.12 -12.20 -7.13
C LYS A 17 -13.80 -12.10 -5.65
N GLU A 18 -14.73 -12.50 -4.77
CA GLU A 18 -14.52 -12.46 -3.32
C GLU A 18 -13.49 -13.51 -2.88
N GLU A 19 -13.51 -14.72 -3.45
CA GLU A 19 -12.49 -15.74 -3.20
C GLU A 19 -11.09 -15.24 -3.58
N LEU A 20 -10.95 -14.63 -4.78
CA LEU A 20 -9.69 -14.04 -5.22
C LEU A 20 -9.21 -12.91 -4.30
N ARG A 21 -10.14 -12.08 -3.78
CA ARG A 21 -9.83 -11.01 -2.83
C ARG A 21 -9.28 -11.60 -1.53
N VAL A 22 -10.00 -12.56 -0.93
CA VAL A 22 -9.60 -13.21 0.32
C VAL A 22 -8.26 -13.93 0.16
N LEU A 23 -8.06 -14.67 -0.94
CA LEU A 23 -6.79 -15.33 -1.23
C LEU A 23 -5.64 -14.33 -1.42
N GLY A 24 -5.89 -13.20 -2.09
CA GLY A 24 -4.90 -12.13 -2.23
C GLY A 24 -4.53 -11.45 -0.93
N GLU A 25 -5.47 -11.34 0.01
CA GLU A 25 -5.27 -10.74 1.34
C GLU A 25 -4.81 -11.75 2.41
N ALA A 26 -4.71 -13.05 2.09
CA ALA A 26 -4.37 -14.13 3.04
C ALA A 26 -2.89 -14.15 3.48
N HIS A 27 -2.29 -12.98 3.68
CA HIS A 27 -0.94 -12.76 4.19
C HIS A 27 -1.04 -12.41 5.68
N THR A 28 -1.07 -13.44 6.52
CA THR A 28 -1.22 -13.25 7.97
C THR A 28 0.10 -12.84 8.63
N MET A 29 0.02 -11.95 9.61
CA MET A 29 1.12 -11.59 10.51
C MET A 29 0.56 -11.45 11.93
N ASN A 30 1.41 -11.66 12.93
CA ASN A 30 1.02 -11.40 14.32
C ASN A 30 0.98 -9.88 14.61
N SER A 31 0.35 -9.49 15.70
CA SER A 31 0.20 -8.08 16.10
C SER A 31 1.55 -7.39 16.32
N ASP A 32 2.52 -8.06 16.93
CA ASP A 32 3.85 -7.50 17.20
C ASP A 32 4.58 -7.11 15.91
N GLU A 33 4.50 -7.92 14.86
CA GLU A 33 5.09 -7.62 13.55
C GLU A 33 4.39 -6.45 12.87
N PHE A 34 3.06 -6.34 13.00
CA PHE A 34 2.34 -5.16 12.54
C PHE A 34 2.81 -3.90 13.28
N GLU A 35 2.91 -3.95 14.60
CA GLU A 35 3.36 -2.82 15.42
C GLU A 35 4.80 -2.41 15.12
N ARG A 36 5.69 -3.40 14.94
CA ARG A 36 7.07 -3.17 14.53
C ARG A 36 7.14 -2.43 13.19
N ILE A 37 6.37 -2.86 12.19
CA ILE A 37 6.29 -2.16 10.89
C ILE A 37 5.71 -0.75 11.05
N GLN A 38 4.66 -0.56 11.87
CA GLN A 38 4.11 0.76 12.14
C GLN A 38 5.13 1.69 12.83
N GLY A 39 5.93 1.16 13.76
CA GLY A 39 7.02 1.91 14.40
C GLY A 39 8.09 2.33 13.41
N MET A 40 8.54 1.43 12.53
CA MET A 40 9.51 1.76 11.47
C MET A 40 8.95 2.82 10.52
N ARG A 41 7.68 2.73 10.13
CA ARG A 41 7.03 3.75 9.30
C ARG A 41 7.03 5.11 10.00
N ARG A 42 6.71 5.16 11.29
CA ARG A 42 6.76 6.39 12.09
C ARG A 42 8.15 7.01 12.11
N ALA A 43 9.19 6.22 12.35
CA ALA A 43 10.58 6.71 12.32
C ALA A 43 10.94 7.36 10.98
N VAL A 44 10.46 6.79 9.85
CA VAL A 44 10.63 7.42 8.53
C VAL A 44 9.85 8.73 8.42
N TYR A 45 8.61 8.81 8.88
CA TYR A 45 7.83 10.05 8.84
C TYR A 45 8.41 11.18 9.71
N ASP A 46 9.09 10.82 10.80
CA ASP A 46 9.73 11.75 11.72
C ASP A 46 11.16 12.13 11.29
N SER A 47 11.69 11.50 10.23
CA SER A 47 13.07 11.72 9.74
C SER A 47 13.29 13.09 9.11
N GLU A 48 14.53 13.56 9.12
CA GLU A 48 14.94 14.76 8.38
C GLU A 48 14.78 14.53 6.88
N ASP A 49 15.06 13.31 6.41
CA ASP A 49 14.91 12.91 5.01
C ASP A 49 13.47 13.05 4.50
N TYR A 50 12.47 12.75 5.33
CA TYR A 50 11.07 12.93 4.95
C TYR A 50 10.73 14.41 4.73
N GLN A 51 11.17 15.28 5.64
CA GLN A 51 10.97 16.73 5.51
C GLN A 51 11.73 17.29 4.30
N GLU A 52 12.99 16.89 4.12
CA GLU A 52 13.82 17.30 2.99
C GLU A 52 13.21 16.87 1.65
N GLY A 53 12.66 15.66 1.55
CA GLY A 53 11.99 15.18 0.35
C GLY A 53 10.81 16.05 -0.04
N MET A 54 9.99 16.46 0.94
CA MET A 54 8.87 17.38 0.72
C MET A 54 9.36 18.79 0.32
N ASN A 55 10.33 19.32 1.05
CA ASN A 55 10.88 20.65 0.80
C ASN A 55 11.52 20.73 -0.59
N ALA A 56 12.38 19.78 -0.94
CA ALA A 56 13.05 19.73 -2.24
C ALA A 56 12.05 19.63 -3.40
N PHE A 57 10.96 18.88 -3.23
CA PHE A 57 9.89 18.81 -4.23
C PHE A 57 9.20 20.17 -4.42
N LEU A 58 8.79 20.82 -3.32
CA LEU A 58 8.13 22.13 -3.36
C LEU A 58 9.06 23.23 -3.91
N GLU A 59 10.32 23.18 -3.54
CA GLU A 59 11.38 24.11 -3.97
C GLU A 59 11.95 23.78 -5.36
N LYS A 60 11.53 22.66 -5.98
CA LYS A 60 11.99 22.18 -7.30
C LYS A 60 13.50 22.02 -7.40
N ARG A 61 14.14 21.55 -6.32
CA ARG A 61 15.57 21.23 -6.27
C ARG A 61 15.79 19.74 -6.03
N LYS A 62 17.03 19.28 -6.20
CA LYS A 62 17.42 17.91 -5.86
C LYS A 62 17.48 17.75 -4.33
N PRO A 63 16.89 16.71 -3.73
CA PRO A 63 17.00 16.47 -2.29
C PRO A 63 18.39 15.97 -1.90
N HIS A 64 18.79 16.25 -0.66
CA HIS A 64 19.98 15.70 -0.02
C HIS A 64 19.63 14.84 1.20
N PHE A 65 19.60 13.52 1.00
CA PHE A 65 19.26 12.56 2.05
C PHE A 65 20.49 12.16 2.88
N VAL A 66 20.32 12.10 4.20
CA VAL A 66 21.36 11.84 5.21
C VAL A 66 21.07 10.59 6.06
N GLY A 67 19.91 9.96 5.89
CA GLY A 67 19.58 8.64 6.46
C GLY A 67 19.11 8.67 7.91
N HIS A 68 18.63 9.81 8.42
CA HIS A 68 18.04 9.95 9.76
C HIS A 68 16.89 10.95 9.76
#